data_AF-A0A0F8IEP6-F1
#
_entry.id   AF-A0A0F8IEP6-F1
#
_cell.length_a   1.000
_cell.length_b   1.000
_cell.length_c   1.000
_cell.angle_alpha   90.00
_cell.angle_beta   90.00
_cell.angle_gamma   90.00
#
_symmetry.space_group_name_H-M   'P 1'
#
loop_
_entity.id
_entity.type
_entity.pdbx_description
1 polymer ?
#
loop_
_entity_poly.entity_id
_entity_poly.type
_entity_poly.pdbx_seq_one_letter_code
_entity_poly.pdbx_strand_id
1 'polypeptide(L)'
;MTVDYRMEYDTNSTDEIYYIMVDKNKITDVRDELGKENNWTKSVPAIKKGNYYIITVYEQATYDKNVLAVLDKYDVQLKRFVWCEIRFYKGSKNWWIPEKEAIKIKNELDKNENIYTVMLSYLYP
;
A
#
# COMPACT_ATOMS: atom_id res chain seq x y z
N MET A 1 19.91 6.64 -22.99
CA MET A 1 18.60 7.17 -23.43
C MET A 1 17.79 7.44 -22.18
N THR A 2 17.40 8.69 -21.94
CA THR A 2 16.47 9.06 -20.88
C THR A 2 15.09 8.55 -21.29
N VAL A 3 14.49 7.72 -20.45
CA VAL A 3 13.11 7.26 -20.65
C VAL A 3 12.22 8.32 -20.01
N ASP A 4 11.23 8.82 -20.73
CA ASP A 4 10.27 9.78 -20.17
C ASP A 4 9.15 9.00 -19.47
N TYR A 5 9.04 9.20 -18.16
CA TYR A 5 8.06 8.56 -17.29
C TYR A 5 6.86 9.49 -17.13
N ARG A 6 5.64 9.03 -17.42
CA ARG A 6 4.44 9.74 -17.00
C ARG A 6 3.89 9.07 -15.74
N MET A 7 3.75 9.86 -14.69
CA MET A 7 3.15 9.43 -13.44
C MET A 7 1.67 9.80 -13.47
N GLU A 8 0.81 8.80 -13.40
CA GLU A 8 -0.62 8.96 -13.19
C GLU A 8 -0.91 8.47 -11.77
N TYR A 9 -1.65 9.24 -10.98
CA TYR A 9 -2.05 8.81 -9.65
C TYR A 9 -3.54 8.53 -9.64
N ASP A 10 -3.91 7.44 -8.98
CA ASP A 10 -5.31 7.07 -8.77
C ASP A 10 -5.62 7.11 -7.28
N THR A 11 -6.56 7.97 -6.91
CA THR A 11 -7.11 8.06 -5.55
C THR A 11 -8.45 7.34 -5.42
N ASN A 12 -8.98 6.80 -6.51
CA ASN A 12 -10.28 6.12 -6.59
C ASN A 12 -10.17 4.60 -6.51
N SER A 13 -9.02 4.04 -6.12
CA SER A 13 -8.94 2.60 -5.85
C SER A 13 -9.91 2.28 -4.69
N THR A 14 -10.84 1.36 -4.91
CA THR A 14 -12.02 1.24 -4.05
C THR A 14 -11.77 0.47 -2.75
N ASP A 15 -10.66 -0.28 -2.67
CA ASP A 15 -10.57 -1.36 -1.68
C ASP A 15 -9.45 -1.19 -0.64
N GLU A 16 -8.45 -0.33 -0.87
CA GLU A 16 -7.23 -0.21 -0.03
C GLU A 16 -6.76 1.24 0.09
N ILE A 17 -7.66 2.13 0.52
CA ILE A 17 -7.33 3.54 0.66
C ILE A 17 -6.77 3.90 2.02
N TYR A 18 -6.86 3.06 3.06
CA TYR A 18 -6.36 3.41 4.38
C TYR A 18 -5.36 2.41 4.95
N TYR A 19 -4.51 2.91 5.83
CA TYR A 19 -3.54 2.14 6.57
C TYR A 19 -3.29 2.69 7.95
N ILE A 20 -2.72 1.83 8.78
CA ILE A 20 -2.20 2.20 10.09
C ILE A 20 -0.74 1.78 10.20
N MET A 21 0.03 2.58 10.96
CA MET A 21 1.42 2.29 11.28
C MET A 21 1.49 1.79 12.70
N VAL A 22 1.94 0.56 12.89
CA VAL A 22 1.94 -0.10 14.20
C VAL A 22 3.37 -0.48 14.57
N ASP A 23 3.77 -0.19 15.80
CA ASP A 23 5.07 -0.63 16.32
C ASP A 23 5.19 -2.16 16.24
N LYS A 24 6.40 -2.66 15.92
CA LYS A 24 6.66 -4.10 15.81
C LYS A 24 6.25 -4.92 17.03
N ASN A 25 6.22 -4.34 18.21
CA ASN A 25 5.90 -5.05 19.45
C ASN A 25 4.38 -5.09 19.71
N LYS A 26 3.61 -4.23 19.04
CA LYS A 26 2.14 -4.11 19.21
C LYS A 26 1.35 -4.75 18.07
N ILE A 27 2.04 -5.24 17.02
CA ILE A 27 1.40 -5.72 15.79
C ILE A 27 0.42 -6.87 16.03
N THR A 28 0.78 -7.83 16.88
CA THR A 28 -0.05 -8.99 17.20
C THR A 28 -1.35 -8.54 17.87
N ASP A 29 -1.24 -7.74 18.93
CA ASP A 29 -2.40 -7.29 19.72
C ASP A 29 -3.37 -6.46 18.87
N VAL A 30 -2.83 -5.54 18.06
CA VAL A 30 -3.64 -4.71 17.15
C VAL A 30 -4.33 -5.58 16.08
N ARG A 31 -3.63 -6.55 15.47
CA ARG A 31 -4.25 -7.44 14.47
C ARG A 31 -5.35 -8.29 15.07
N ASP A 32 -5.12 -8.85 16.25
CA ASP A 32 -6.09 -9.72 16.91
C ASP A 32 -7.35 -8.93 17.27
N GLU A 33 -7.22 -7.69 17.72
CA GLU A 33 -8.39 -6.85 18.01
C GLU A 33 -9.14 -6.40 16.74
N LEU A 34 -8.44 -6.02 15.67
CA LEU A 34 -9.07 -5.71 14.39
C LEU A 34 -9.71 -6.94 13.71
N GLY A 35 -9.22 -8.13 14.03
CA GLY A 35 -9.67 -9.41 13.46
C GLY A 35 -10.89 -10.03 14.13
N LYS A 36 -11.25 -9.61 15.35
CA LYS A 36 -12.28 -10.27 16.18
C LYS A 36 -13.70 -10.28 15.62
N GLU A 37 -14.08 -9.24 14.88
CA GLU A 37 -15.48 -9.07 14.47
C GLU A 37 -15.71 -9.26 12.97
N ASN A 38 -14.95 -8.58 12.12
CA ASN A 38 -15.22 -8.57 10.67
C ASN A 38 -13.96 -8.73 9.80
N ASN A 39 -12.82 -9.11 10.41
CA ASN A 39 -11.52 -9.15 9.74
C ASN A 39 -11.27 -7.90 8.88
N TRP A 40 -11.25 -6.73 9.54
CA TRP A 40 -11.12 -5.41 8.90
C TRP A 40 -9.77 -5.18 8.21
N THR A 41 -8.83 -6.09 8.42
CA THR A 41 -7.53 -6.11 7.76
C THR A 41 -7.58 -7.04 6.57
N LYS A 42 -7.01 -6.63 5.43
CA LYS A 42 -6.87 -7.56 4.31
C LYS A 42 -5.96 -8.73 4.65
N SER A 43 -6.17 -9.85 3.97
CA SER A 43 -5.33 -11.05 4.08
C SER A 43 -3.88 -10.84 3.58
N VAL A 44 -3.55 -9.64 3.09
CA VAL A 44 -2.20 -9.25 2.67
C VAL A 44 -1.32 -9.13 3.92
N PRO A 45 -0.13 -9.75 3.94
CA PRO A 45 0.80 -9.63 5.07
C PRO A 45 1.13 -8.17 5.36
N ALA A 46 1.14 -7.79 6.64
CA ALA A 46 1.55 -6.46 7.05
C ALA A 46 2.95 -6.14 6.49
N ILE A 47 3.11 -4.96 5.89
CA ILE A 47 4.37 -4.57 5.26
C ILE A 47 5.34 -4.14 6.37
N LYS A 48 6.42 -4.89 6.56
CA LYS A 48 7.47 -4.54 7.53
C LYS A 48 8.34 -3.42 6.96
N LYS A 49 8.45 -2.29 7.66
CA LYS A 49 9.36 -1.18 7.33
C LYS A 49 10.14 -0.79 8.59
N GLY A 50 11.41 -1.17 8.62
CA GLY A 50 12.28 -0.92 9.77
C GLY A 50 11.70 -1.51 11.07
N ASN A 51 11.31 -0.63 12.00
CA ASN A 51 10.78 -0.99 13.32
C ASN A 51 9.25 -0.97 13.43
N TYR A 52 8.52 -0.71 12.33
CA TYR A 52 7.06 -0.71 12.32
C TYR A 52 6.50 -1.58 11.20
N TYR A 53 5.21 -1.87 11.32
CA TYR A 53 4.40 -2.57 10.34
C TYR A 53 3.32 -1.64 9.80
N ILE A 54 3.04 -1.79 8.51
CA ILE A 54 1.93 -1.12 7.86
C ILE A 54 0.83 -2.16 7.66
N ILE A 55 -0.34 -1.89 8.23
CA ILE A 55 -1.53 -2.73 8.07
C ILE A 55 -2.51 -1.95 7.19
N THR A 56 -2.93 -2.57 6.08
CA THR A 56 -3.96 -2.00 5.21
C THR A 56 -5.33 -2.32 5.81
N VAL A 57 -6.22 -1.34 5.76
CA VAL A 57 -7.58 -1.44 6.28
C VAL A 57 -8.57 -0.99 5.22
N TYR A 58 -9.71 -1.68 5.18
CA TYR A 58 -10.81 -1.33 4.28
C TYR A 58 -11.39 0.04 4.63
N GLU A 59 -11.93 0.76 3.64
CA GLU A 59 -12.59 2.05 3.88
C GLU A 59 -13.73 1.95 4.90
N GLN A 60 -14.50 0.86 4.86
CA GLN A 60 -15.61 0.61 5.77
C GLN A 60 -15.16 0.57 7.24
N ALA A 61 -13.91 0.13 7.51
CA ALA A 61 -13.34 0.09 8.85
C ALA A 61 -13.19 1.49 9.47
N THR A 62 -13.13 2.55 8.66
CA THR A 62 -13.01 3.93 9.15
C THR A 62 -14.27 4.44 9.84
N TYR A 63 -15.41 3.80 9.59
CA TYR A 63 -16.70 4.14 10.20
C TYR A 63 -17.10 3.17 11.32
N ASP A 64 -16.31 2.12 11.56
CA ASP A 64 -16.60 1.09 12.55
C ASP A 64 -16.14 1.54 13.96
N LYS A 65 -17.06 1.53 14.93
CA LYS A 65 -16.78 2.02 16.29
C LYS A 65 -15.74 1.17 17.02
N ASN A 66 -15.70 -0.13 16.76
CA ASN A 66 -14.76 -1.04 17.41
C ASN A 66 -13.35 -0.83 16.85
N VAL A 67 -13.23 -0.61 15.54
CA VAL A 67 -11.97 -0.18 14.92
C VAL A 67 -11.49 1.13 15.53
N LEU A 68 -12.34 2.15 15.61
CA LEU A 68 -11.98 3.45 16.18
C LEU A 68 -11.52 3.35 17.64
N ALA A 69 -12.16 2.48 18.45
CA ALA A 69 -11.75 2.24 19.83
C ALA A 69 -10.37 1.56 19.93
N VAL A 70 -10.05 0.64 19.02
CA VAL A 70 -8.71 0.02 18.93
C VAL A 70 -7.67 1.07 18.56
N LEU A 71 -7.95 1.94 17.59
CA LEU A 71 -7.04 3.01 17.20
C LEU A 71 -6.70 3.95 18.36
N ASP A 72 -7.70 4.35 19.14
CA ASP A 72 -7.52 5.20 20.33
C ASP A 72 -6.72 4.48 21.42
N LYS A 73 -7.08 3.23 21.75
CA LYS A 73 -6.40 2.41 22.76
C LYS A 73 -4.90 2.25 22.50
N TYR A 74 -4.52 2.05 21.24
CA TYR A 74 -3.12 1.83 20.87
C TYR A 74 -2.37 3.10 20.47
N ASP A 75 -3.03 4.26 20.47
CA ASP A 75 -2.53 5.55 19.96
C ASP A 75 -2.03 5.43 18.51
N VAL A 76 -2.87 4.86 17.65
CA VAL A 76 -2.55 4.59 16.25
C VAL A 76 -3.43 5.43 15.34
N GLN A 77 -2.79 6.13 14.40
CA GLN A 77 -3.52 6.98 13.46
C GLN A 77 -3.80 6.25 12.15
N LEU A 78 -5.02 6.44 11.65
CA LEU A 78 -5.44 6.04 10.33
C LEU A 78 -4.98 7.06 9.29
N LYS A 79 -4.32 6.58 8.24
CA LYS A 79 -3.75 7.40 7.16
C LYS A 79 -4.22 6.89 5.81
N ARG A 80 -4.33 7.78 4.83
CA ARG A 80 -4.78 7.43 3.48
C ARG A 80 -3.61 7.08 2.56
N PHE A 81 -3.68 5.98 1.84
CA PHE A 81 -2.81 5.67 0.72
C PHE A 81 -3.11 6.54 -0.50
N VAL A 82 -2.07 6.77 -1.30
CA VAL A 82 -2.20 7.26 -2.67
C VAL A 82 -1.48 6.25 -3.54
N TRP A 83 -2.21 5.65 -4.48
CA TRP A 83 -1.63 4.73 -5.44
C TRP A 83 -1.16 5.52 -6.65
N CYS A 84 0.12 5.34 -7.00
CA CYS A 84 0.72 5.93 -8.19
C CYS A 84 0.97 4.83 -9.21
N GLU A 85 0.38 4.96 -10.39
CA GLU A 85 0.66 4.13 -11.55
C GLU A 85 1.71 4.82 -12.43
N ILE A 86 2.85 4.16 -12.61
CA ILE A 86 3.91 4.68 -13.48
C ILE A 86 3.78 4.01 -14.85
N ARG A 87 3.43 4.81 -15.86
CA ARG A 87 3.26 4.36 -17.25
C ARG A 87 4.39 4.87 -18.14
N PHE A 88 4.72 4.08 -19.15
CA PHE A 88 5.85 4.33 -20.05
C PHE A 88 5.33 4.58 -21.45
N TYR A 89 5.70 5.73 -22.01
CA TYR A 89 5.44 6.06 -23.39
C TYR A 89 6.75 6.28 -24.12
N LYS A 90 6.90 5.66 -25.28
CA LYS A 90 7.93 6.06 -26.24
C LYS A 90 7.37 6.09 -27.65
N GLY A 91 6.73 7.20 -28.03
CA GLY A 91 6.48 7.61 -29.43
C GLY A 91 5.68 6.66 -30.35
N SER A 92 5.45 5.42 -29.93
CA SER A 92 4.58 4.41 -30.50
C SER A 92 3.75 3.84 -29.35
N LYS A 93 2.56 3.35 -29.68
CA LYS A 93 1.45 2.96 -28.78
C LYS A 93 1.74 1.76 -27.87
N ASN A 94 2.99 1.56 -27.45
CA ASN A 94 3.34 0.46 -26.55
C ASN A 94 3.36 1.01 -25.13
N TRP A 95 2.30 0.69 -24.38
CA TRP A 95 2.02 1.18 -23.03
C TRP A 95 2.80 0.42 -21.94
N TRP A 96 3.78 -0.41 -22.32
CA TRP A 96 4.38 -1.42 -21.43
C TRP A 96 5.89 -1.25 -21.27
N ILE A 97 6.35 -1.63 -20.08
CA ILE A 97 7.75 -1.66 -19.67
C ILE A 97 8.29 -3.07 -19.94
N PRO A 98 9.46 -3.22 -20.58
CA PRO A 98 10.17 -4.49 -20.52
C PRO A 98 10.39 -4.92 -19.06
N GLU A 99 10.13 -6.18 -18.74
CA GLU A 99 10.18 -6.70 -17.36
C GLU A 99 11.50 -6.36 -16.65
N LYS A 100 12.63 -6.49 -17.35
CA LYS A 100 13.96 -6.16 -16.81
C LYS A 100 14.06 -4.70 -16.34
N GLU A 101 13.50 -3.76 -17.10
CA GLU A 101 13.47 -2.35 -16.70
C GLU A 101 12.49 -2.14 -15.56
N ALA A 102 11.31 -2.77 -15.61
CA ALA A 102 10.30 -2.68 -14.53
C ALA A 102 10.86 -3.15 -13.18
N ILE A 103 11.60 -4.26 -13.16
CA ILE A 103 12.29 -4.77 -11.97
C ILE A 103 13.34 -3.79 -11.46
N LYS A 104 14.10 -3.16 -12.37
CA LYS A 104 15.10 -2.16 -11.97
C LYS A 104 14.45 -0.96 -11.30
N ILE A 105 13.39 -0.40 -11.90
CA ILE A 105 12.62 0.71 -11.34
C ILE A 105 12.03 0.34 -9.99
N LYS A 106 11.42 -0.85 -9.88
CA LYS A 106 10.90 -1.37 -8.60
C LYS A 106 11.98 -1.36 -7.52
N ASN A 107 13.16 -1.91 -7.81
CA ASN A 107 14.26 -1.99 -6.86
C ASN A 107 14.81 -0.62 -6.45
N GLU A 108 14.73 0.39 -7.32
CA GLU A 108 15.09 1.77 -7.00
C GLU A 108 14.03 2.42 -6.10
N LEU A 109 12.75 2.25 -6.43
CA LEU A 109 11.62 2.80 -5.65
C LEU A 109 11.48 2.15 -4.27
N ASP A 110 11.72 0.84 -4.14
CA ASP A 110 11.66 0.12 -2.86
C ASP A 110 12.66 0.63 -1.81
N LYS A 111 13.74 1.28 -2.25
CA LYS A 111 14.74 1.92 -1.39
C LYS A 111 14.29 3.28 -0.87
N ASN A 112 13.27 3.88 -1.46
CA ASN A 112 12.75 5.16 -1.03
C ASN A 112 11.91 4.98 0.24
N GLU A 113 12.26 5.70 1.31
CA GLU A 113 11.59 5.61 2.61
C GLU A 113 10.13 6.09 2.58
N ASN A 114 9.78 6.94 1.62
CA ASN A 114 8.42 7.46 1.42
C ASN A 114 7.54 6.52 0.59
N ILE A 115 8.11 5.44 0.04
CA ILE A 115 7.39 4.45 -0.76
C ILE A 115 7.22 3.17 0.07
N TYR A 116 5.96 2.89 0.42
CA TYR A 116 5.62 1.79 1.30
C TYR A 116 5.56 0.44 0.58
N THR A 117 5.05 0.43 -0.64
CA THR A 117 4.95 -0.77 -1.48
C THR A 117 5.11 -0.42 -2.95
N VAL A 118 5.70 -1.34 -3.71
CA VAL A 118 5.79 -1.27 -5.16
C VAL A 118 5.40 -2.64 -5.71
N MET A 119 4.39 -2.66 -6.57
CA MET A 119 3.91 -3.88 -7.22
C MET A 119 4.04 -3.74 -8.73
N LEU A 120 4.40 -4.84 -9.39
CA LEU A 120 4.39 -4.90 -10.85
C LEU A 120 3.00 -5.34 -11.29
N SER A 121 2.38 -4.53 -12.14
CA SER A 121 1.18 -4.92 -12.87
C SER A 121 1.61 -5.58 -14.17
N TYR A 122 1.16 -6.81 -14.39
CA TYR A 122 1.44 -7.57 -15.60
C TYR A 122 0.19 -7.56 -16.48
N LEU A 123 0.38 -7.27 -17.77
CA LEU A 123 -0.64 -7.57 -18.76
C LEU A 123 -0.57 -9.07 -19.04
N TYR A 124 -1.63 -9.80 -18.72
CA TYR A 124 -1.82 -11.15 -19.22
C TYR A 124 -2.20 -11.09 -20.71
N PRO A 125 -1.75 -12.05 -21.53
CA PRO A 125 -2.11 -12.12 -22.95
C PRO A 125 -3.61 -12.33 -23.17
#